data_AF-A0A0Q0VR63-F1
#
_entry.id   AF-A0A0Q0VR63-F1
#
_cell.length_a   1.000
_cell.length_b   1.000
_cell.length_c   1.000
_cell.angle_alpha   90.00
_cell.angle_beta   90.00
_cell.angle_gamma   90.00
#
_symmetry.space_group_name_H-M   'P 1'
#
loop_
_entity.id
_entity.type
_entity.pdbx_description
1 polymer ?
#
loop_
_entity_poly.entity_id
_entity_poly.type
_entity_poly.pdbx_seq_one_letter_code
_entity_poly.pdbx_strand_id
1 'polypeptide(L)'
;MAEDVIKKNKEYYLKSLSLEDQFSRLDAWYKVDFLIDNGILTKDYVIENKNQFLGLLTTDDEMVKVHAWVLARRFADAGYITKEDIVSRKEYLLPYIKSGDLTAWWNAIDLILGNYLDKTYLIPYKNVFIESLKSQNAGVVSDAWHMLPLLKSGGVIVDGDYEEYKKFLFNVLKSPNQYIRLNGWETIIDLAEKGIINKNDLDPYRSMAKELVEGEDLIKLTSLFDTTEHDFKERLKNIDLL
;
A
#
# COMPACT_ATOMS: atom_id res chain seq x y z
N MET A 1 -27.05 4.93 -23.26
CA MET A 1 -25.82 5.20 -24.04
C MET A 1 -24.59 4.49 -23.49
N ALA A 2 -24.11 4.79 -22.27
CA ALA A 2 -22.92 4.11 -21.72
C ALA A 2 -23.15 2.60 -21.47
N GLU A 3 -24.28 2.24 -20.83
CA GLU A 3 -24.66 0.83 -20.60
C GLU A 3 -24.81 0.03 -21.90
N ASP A 4 -25.35 0.64 -22.96
CA ASP A 4 -25.55 0.00 -24.27
C ASP A 4 -24.21 -0.32 -24.95
N VAL A 5 -23.23 0.59 -24.82
CA VAL A 5 -21.86 0.38 -25.33
C VAL A 5 -21.14 -0.70 -24.54
N ILE A 6 -21.29 -0.71 -23.21
CA ILE A 6 -20.67 -1.72 -22.34
C ILE A 6 -21.22 -3.12 -22.65
N LYS A 7 -22.55 -3.27 -22.76
CA LYS A 7 -23.20 -4.53 -23.13
C LYS A 7 -22.83 -5.00 -24.54
N LYS A 8 -22.70 -4.09 -25.51
CA LYS A 8 -22.31 -4.43 -26.89
C LYS A 8 -20.89 -4.99 -26.98
N ASN A 9 -20.00 -4.63 -26.04
CA ASN A 9 -18.61 -5.09 -25.99
C ASN A 9 -18.38 -6.25 -25.00
N LYS A 10 -19.44 -6.91 -24.53
CA LYS A 10 -19.36 -8.02 -23.56
C LYS A 10 -18.32 -9.09 -23.95
N GLU A 11 -18.32 -9.52 -25.20
CA GLU A 11 -17.38 -10.56 -25.68
C GLU A 11 -15.92 -10.11 -25.60
N TYR A 12 -15.65 -8.83 -25.89
CA TYR A 12 -14.33 -8.24 -25.75
C TYR A 12 -13.86 -8.30 -24.29
N TYR A 13 -14.70 -7.86 -23.33
CA TYR A 13 -14.34 -7.90 -21.91
C TYR A 13 -14.09 -9.31 -21.39
N LEU A 14 -14.91 -10.29 -21.79
CA LEU A 14 -14.72 -11.69 -21.46
C LEU A 14 -13.37 -12.21 -21.98
N LYS A 15 -13.06 -11.93 -23.25
CA LYS A 15 -11.80 -12.35 -23.87
C LYS A 15 -10.58 -11.69 -23.21
N SER A 16 -10.72 -10.45 -22.72
CA SER A 16 -9.64 -9.73 -22.06
C SER A 16 -9.12 -10.43 -20.80
N LEU A 17 -9.96 -11.18 -20.08
CA LEU A 17 -9.57 -11.93 -18.88
C LEU A 17 -8.65 -13.12 -19.15
N SER A 18 -8.49 -13.51 -20.42
CA SER A 18 -7.67 -14.64 -20.86
C SER A 18 -6.67 -14.27 -21.97
N LEU A 19 -6.32 -12.98 -22.12
CA LEU A 19 -5.31 -12.56 -23.10
C LEU A 19 -3.94 -13.15 -22.78
N GLU A 20 -3.17 -13.44 -23.84
CA GLU A 20 -1.76 -13.84 -23.71
C GLU A 20 -0.91 -12.68 -23.19
N ASP A 21 -1.22 -11.46 -23.62
CA ASP A 21 -0.61 -10.25 -23.07
C ASP A 21 -1.01 -10.08 -21.61
N GLN A 22 -0.03 -10.28 -20.72
CA GLN A 22 -0.29 -10.39 -19.30
C GLN A 22 -0.67 -9.05 -18.66
N PHE A 23 -0.15 -7.94 -19.19
CA PHE A 23 -0.52 -6.59 -18.75
C PHE A 23 -1.99 -6.29 -19.04
N SER A 24 -2.44 -6.51 -20.28
CA SER A 24 -3.84 -6.34 -20.66
C SER A 24 -4.76 -7.28 -19.89
N ARG A 25 -4.32 -8.52 -19.65
CA ARG A 25 -5.05 -9.47 -18.82
C ARG A 25 -5.17 -8.98 -17.38
N LEU A 26 -4.08 -8.55 -16.75
CA LEU A 26 -4.09 -7.98 -15.40
C LEU A 26 -5.03 -6.78 -15.30
N ASP A 27 -4.97 -5.86 -16.26
CA ASP A 27 -5.87 -4.71 -16.34
C ASP A 27 -7.36 -5.13 -16.45
N ALA A 28 -7.66 -6.19 -17.18
CA ALA A 28 -9.00 -6.76 -17.22
C ALA A 28 -9.44 -7.31 -15.86
N TRP A 29 -8.54 -7.99 -15.14
CA TRP A 29 -8.80 -8.50 -13.79
C TRP A 29 -9.02 -7.37 -12.78
N TYR A 30 -8.31 -6.24 -12.90
CA TYR A 30 -8.57 -5.05 -12.07
C TYR A 30 -10.03 -4.56 -12.14
N LYS A 31 -10.69 -4.77 -13.29
CA LYS A 31 -12.04 -4.29 -13.60
C LYS A 31 -13.16 -5.30 -13.28
N VAL A 32 -12.86 -6.47 -12.70
CA VAL A 32 -13.86 -7.54 -12.49
C VAL A 32 -15.10 -7.07 -11.74
N ASP A 33 -14.94 -6.33 -10.64
CA ASP A 33 -16.09 -5.85 -9.86
C ASP A 33 -16.97 -4.91 -10.69
N PHE A 34 -16.37 -3.97 -11.42
CA PHE A 34 -17.09 -3.11 -12.36
C PHE A 34 -17.84 -3.91 -13.43
N LEU A 35 -17.22 -4.97 -13.97
CA LEU A 35 -17.86 -5.81 -14.98
C LEU A 35 -19.02 -6.64 -14.42
N ILE A 36 -18.96 -7.05 -13.14
CA ILE A 36 -20.08 -7.69 -12.44
C ILE A 36 -21.21 -6.69 -12.20
N ASP A 37 -20.89 -5.50 -11.66
CA ASP A 37 -21.87 -4.45 -11.36
C ASP A 37 -22.68 -4.01 -12.59
N ASN A 38 -22.08 -4.13 -13.78
CA ASN A 38 -22.71 -3.80 -15.07
C ASN A 38 -23.32 -5.01 -15.80
N GLY A 39 -23.41 -6.18 -15.16
CA GLY A 39 -24.02 -7.39 -15.72
C GLY A 39 -23.28 -8.01 -16.90
N ILE A 40 -21.99 -7.69 -17.07
CA ILE A 40 -21.13 -8.26 -18.11
C ILE A 40 -20.64 -9.64 -17.69
N LEU A 41 -20.22 -9.78 -16.44
CA LEU A 41 -19.79 -11.04 -15.82
C LEU A 41 -20.76 -11.45 -14.70
N THR A 42 -20.72 -12.73 -14.34
CA THR A 42 -21.28 -13.22 -13.08
C THR A 42 -20.14 -13.56 -12.14
N LYS A 43 -20.40 -13.57 -10.83
CA LYS A 43 -19.44 -14.06 -9.83
C LYS A 43 -18.99 -15.50 -10.13
N ASP A 44 -19.93 -16.36 -10.52
CA ASP A 44 -19.64 -17.76 -10.86
C ASP A 44 -18.67 -17.87 -12.03
N TYR A 45 -18.84 -17.06 -13.08
CA TYR A 45 -17.91 -17.02 -14.20
C TYR A 45 -16.49 -16.69 -13.74
N VAL A 46 -16.33 -15.72 -12.82
CA VAL A 46 -15.04 -15.33 -12.28
C VAL A 46 -14.40 -16.48 -11.50
N ILE A 47 -15.17 -17.19 -10.68
CA ILE A 47 -14.70 -18.34 -9.90
C ILE A 47 -14.28 -19.49 -10.84
N GLU A 48 -15.09 -19.80 -11.85
CA GLU A 48 -14.80 -20.84 -12.85
C GLU A 48 -13.53 -20.53 -13.66
N ASN A 49 -13.25 -19.25 -13.91
CA ASN A 49 -12.11 -18.79 -14.71
C ASN A 49 -10.93 -18.25 -13.87
N LYS A 50 -10.98 -18.38 -12.54
CA LYS A 50 -9.99 -17.81 -11.61
C LYS A 50 -8.55 -18.21 -11.91
N ASN A 51 -8.34 -19.37 -12.54
CA ASN A 51 -7.00 -19.85 -12.90
C ASN A 51 -6.24 -18.90 -13.84
N GLN A 52 -6.95 -18.12 -14.67
CA GLN A 52 -6.32 -17.10 -15.51
C GLN A 52 -5.70 -15.97 -14.67
N PHE A 53 -6.37 -15.58 -13.58
CA PHE A 53 -5.82 -14.66 -12.59
C PHE A 53 -4.71 -15.30 -11.76
N LEU A 54 -4.93 -16.51 -11.25
CA LEU A 54 -3.94 -17.21 -10.42
C LEU A 54 -2.62 -17.45 -11.14
N GLY A 55 -2.63 -17.55 -12.48
CA GLY A 55 -1.41 -17.59 -13.29
C GLY A 55 -0.61 -16.28 -13.28
N LEU A 56 -1.27 -15.13 -13.08
CA LEU A 56 -0.58 -13.84 -12.94
C LEU A 56 0.18 -13.74 -11.61
N LEU A 57 -0.26 -14.43 -10.55
CA LEU A 57 0.46 -14.44 -9.25
C LEU A 57 1.81 -15.19 -9.31
N THR A 58 2.00 -16.02 -10.34
CA THR A 58 3.16 -16.91 -10.49
C THR A 58 3.93 -16.71 -11.79
N THR A 59 3.61 -15.65 -12.55
CA THR A 59 4.30 -15.37 -13.83
C THR A 59 5.75 -14.97 -13.63
N ASP A 60 6.58 -15.10 -14.66
CA ASP A 60 7.97 -14.64 -14.66
C ASP A 60 8.09 -13.12 -14.85
N ASP A 61 7.05 -12.46 -15.37
CA ASP A 61 7.01 -11.00 -15.44
C ASP A 61 6.86 -10.39 -14.04
N GLU A 62 7.93 -9.78 -13.54
CA GLU A 62 8.00 -9.26 -12.17
C GLU A 62 6.97 -8.17 -11.91
N MET A 63 6.78 -7.26 -12.88
CA MET A 63 5.88 -6.13 -12.73
C MET A 63 4.44 -6.63 -12.66
N VAL A 64 4.04 -7.50 -13.59
CA VAL A 64 2.71 -8.11 -13.59
C VAL A 64 2.47 -8.90 -12.31
N LYS A 65 3.44 -9.71 -11.89
CA LYS A 65 3.33 -10.55 -10.68
C LYS A 65 3.08 -9.73 -9.43
N VAL A 66 3.93 -8.74 -9.14
CA VAL A 66 3.80 -7.90 -7.93
C VAL A 66 2.47 -7.12 -7.95
N HIS A 67 2.03 -6.62 -9.10
CA HIS A 67 0.74 -5.92 -9.20
C HIS A 67 -0.46 -6.88 -9.13
N ALA A 68 -0.36 -8.11 -9.62
CA ALA A 68 -1.40 -9.11 -9.45
C ALA A 68 -1.62 -9.46 -7.97
N TRP A 69 -0.55 -9.48 -7.17
CA TRP A 69 -0.64 -9.71 -5.72
C TRP A 69 -1.42 -8.62 -4.97
N VAL A 70 -1.46 -7.38 -5.48
CA VAL A 70 -2.30 -6.29 -4.93
C VAL A 70 -3.78 -6.67 -4.96
N LEU A 71 -4.21 -7.43 -5.97
CA LEU A 71 -5.60 -7.86 -6.11
C LEU A 71 -5.96 -9.08 -5.25
N ALA A 72 -4.97 -9.82 -4.74
CA ALA A 72 -5.19 -11.12 -4.13
C ALA A 72 -6.11 -11.04 -2.91
N ARG A 73 -5.88 -10.10 -1.98
CA ARG A 73 -6.75 -9.94 -0.80
C ARG A 73 -8.16 -9.56 -1.23
N ARG A 74 -8.31 -8.54 -2.09
CA ARG A 74 -9.61 -8.09 -2.59
C ARG A 74 -10.41 -9.23 -3.20
N PHE A 75 -9.76 -10.07 -4.00
CA PHE A 75 -10.41 -11.21 -4.64
C PHE A 75 -10.75 -12.32 -3.67
N ALA A 76 -9.94 -12.53 -2.64
CA ALA A 76 -10.26 -13.49 -1.59
C ALA A 76 -11.43 -13.01 -0.71
N ASP A 77 -11.45 -11.73 -0.33
CA ASP A 77 -12.54 -11.10 0.42
C ASP A 77 -13.86 -11.14 -0.37
N ALA A 78 -13.79 -10.95 -1.69
CA ALA A 78 -14.94 -11.09 -2.58
C ALA A 78 -15.33 -12.57 -2.84
N GLY A 79 -14.51 -13.54 -2.45
CA GLY A 79 -14.74 -14.98 -2.64
C GLY A 79 -14.51 -15.48 -4.07
N TYR A 80 -13.74 -14.76 -4.87
CA TYR A 80 -13.33 -15.20 -6.22
C TYR A 80 -12.19 -16.22 -6.18
N ILE A 81 -11.31 -16.11 -5.18
CA ILE A 81 -10.23 -17.06 -4.88
C ILE A 81 -10.30 -17.48 -3.41
N THR A 82 -9.63 -18.57 -3.05
CA THR A 82 -9.59 -19.05 -1.66
C THR A 82 -8.27 -18.74 -0.96
N LYS A 83 -8.24 -18.93 0.35
CA LYS A 83 -7.00 -18.85 1.13
C LYS A 83 -5.96 -19.87 0.65
N GLU A 84 -6.38 -21.07 0.26
CA GLU A 84 -5.50 -22.11 -0.27
C GLU A 84 -4.87 -21.69 -1.61
N ASP A 85 -5.61 -20.96 -2.46
CA ASP A 85 -5.08 -20.43 -3.72
C ASP A 85 -3.89 -19.47 -3.46
N ILE A 86 -3.99 -18.65 -2.40
CA ILE A 86 -2.95 -17.73 -1.94
C ILE A 86 -1.77 -18.49 -1.31
N VAL A 87 -2.04 -19.35 -0.33
CA VAL A 87 -1.01 -20.05 0.46
C VAL A 87 -0.16 -20.96 -0.42
N SER A 88 -0.75 -21.61 -1.43
CA SER A 88 -0.04 -22.46 -2.39
C SER A 88 0.92 -21.69 -3.31
N ARG A 89 0.79 -20.36 -3.40
CA ARG A 89 1.55 -19.51 -4.33
C ARG A 89 2.45 -18.47 -3.64
N LYS A 90 2.37 -18.32 -2.32
CA LYS A 90 3.12 -17.30 -1.58
C LYS A 90 4.63 -17.30 -1.87
N GLU A 91 5.23 -18.47 -2.13
CA GLU A 91 6.66 -18.60 -2.43
C GLU A 91 7.11 -17.81 -3.69
N TYR A 92 6.20 -17.47 -4.60
CA TYR A 92 6.50 -16.64 -5.77
C TYR A 92 6.66 -15.15 -5.44
N LEU A 93 6.12 -14.69 -4.30
CA LEU A 93 6.32 -13.32 -3.80
C LEU A 93 7.60 -13.21 -2.94
N LEU A 94 8.07 -14.33 -2.39
CA LEU A 94 9.15 -14.37 -1.41
C LEU A 94 10.49 -13.75 -1.89
N PRO A 95 10.94 -13.91 -3.16
CA PRO A 95 12.16 -13.26 -3.63
C PRO A 95 12.14 -11.73 -3.47
N TYR A 96 10.98 -11.10 -3.70
CA TYR A 96 10.79 -9.64 -3.59
C TYR A 96 10.76 -9.18 -2.13
N ILE A 97 10.20 -9.99 -1.23
CA ILE A 97 10.30 -9.75 0.23
C ILE A 97 11.77 -9.73 0.66
N LYS A 98 12.55 -10.72 0.20
CA LYS A 98 13.97 -10.86 0.55
C LYS A 98 14.86 -9.78 -0.04
N SER A 99 14.48 -9.18 -1.17
CA SER A 99 15.21 -8.06 -1.78
C SER A 99 14.83 -6.69 -1.20
N GLY A 100 13.78 -6.62 -0.37
CA GLY A 100 13.31 -5.38 0.24
C GLY A 100 12.36 -4.57 -0.63
N ASP A 101 11.71 -5.19 -1.62
CA ASP A 101 10.69 -4.54 -2.43
C ASP A 101 9.48 -4.16 -1.57
N LEU A 102 9.30 -2.85 -1.31
CA LEU A 102 8.23 -2.36 -0.44
C LEU A 102 6.82 -2.64 -0.98
N THR A 103 6.64 -2.80 -2.29
CA THR A 103 5.34 -3.18 -2.88
C THR A 103 5.00 -4.62 -2.52
N ALA A 104 5.98 -5.52 -2.60
CA ALA A 104 5.79 -6.91 -2.16
C ALA A 104 5.51 -6.99 -0.65
N TRP A 105 6.19 -6.18 0.16
CA TRP A 105 5.92 -6.07 1.60
C TRP A 105 4.50 -5.58 1.88
N TRP A 106 4.02 -4.56 1.14
CA TRP A 106 2.65 -4.06 1.20
C TRP A 106 1.63 -5.17 0.91
N ASN A 107 1.81 -5.91 -0.18
CA ASN A 107 0.94 -7.04 -0.53
C ASN A 107 0.91 -8.11 0.56
N ALA A 108 2.07 -8.45 1.12
CA ALA A 108 2.17 -9.49 2.14
C ALA A 108 1.54 -9.07 3.48
N ILE A 109 1.75 -7.82 3.94
CA ILE A 109 1.13 -7.35 5.18
C ILE A 109 -0.38 -7.20 5.02
N ASP A 110 -0.85 -6.76 3.85
CA ASP A 110 -2.28 -6.70 3.54
C ASP A 110 -2.94 -8.09 3.64
N LEU A 111 -2.31 -9.12 3.07
CA LEU A 111 -2.77 -10.51 3.19
C LEU A 111 -2.74 -11.04 4.63
N ILE A 112 -1.77 -10.62 5.45
CA ILE A 112 -1.71 -10.98 6.88
C ILE A 112 -2.87 -10.34 7.65
N LEU A 113 -3.11 -9.04 7.42
CA LEU A 113 -4.23 -8.32 8.04
C LEU A 113 -5.59 -8.87 7.60
N GLY A 114 -5.68 -9.42 6.38
CA GLY A 114 -6.84 -10.17 5.88
C GLY A 114 -6.94 -11.62 6.36
N ASN A 115 -6.02 -12.10 7.19
CA ASN A 115 -5.96 -13.49 7.66
C ASN A 115 -5.82 -14.53 6.52
N TYR A 116 -5.22 -14.15 5.38
CA TYR A 116 -4.90 -15.05 4.27
C TYR A 116 -3.48 -15.62 4.38
N LEU A 117 -2.57 -14.88 5.00
CA LEU A 117 -1.24 -15.33 5.37
C LEU A 117 -1.03 -15.22 6.89
N ASP A 118 -0.20 -16.08 7.44
CA ASP A 118 0.24 -15.97 8.83
C ASP A 118 1.44 -15.02 8.94
N LYS A 119 1.55 -14.27 10.04
CA LYS A 119 2.64 -13.31 10.28
C LYS A 119 4.04 -13.95 10.24
N THR A 120 4.15 -15.25 10.50
CA THR A 120 5.41 -16.02 10.37
C THR A 120 5.94 -16.04 8.93
N TYR A 121 5.14 -15.65 7.94
CA TYR A 121 5.60 -15.45 6.58
C TYR A 121 6.60 -14.28 6.45
N LEU A 122 6.37 -13.16 7.15
CA LEU A 122 7.23 -11.97 7.09
C LEU A 122 8.27 -11.90 8.21
N ILE A 123 7.97 -12.42 9.41
CA ILE A 123 8.86 -12.33 10.59
C ILE A 123 10.32 -12.74 10.31
N PRO A 124 10.62 -13.83 9.58
CA PRO A 124 12.00 -14.23 9.29
C PRO A 124 12.80 -13.18 8.49
N TYR A 125 12.11 -12.26 7.83
CA TYR A 125 12.70 -11.26 6.94
C TYR A 125 12.57 -9.83 7.47
N LYS A 126 12.06 -9.63 8.69
CA LYS A 126 11.80 -8.29 9.24
C LYS A 126 13.00 -7.34 9.19
N ASN A 127 14.23 -7.87 9.33
CA ASN A 127 15.44 -7.07 9.24
C ASN A 127 15.65 -6.43 7.86
N VAL A 128 15.16 -7.07 6.79
CA VAL A 128 15.18 -6.49 5.43
C VAL A 128 14.32 -5.23 5.38
N PHE A 129 13.11 -5.27 5.95
CA PHE A 129 12.25 -4.09 6.05
C PHE A 129 12.85 -3.00 6.96
N ILE A 130 13.48 -3.40 8.07
CA ILE A 130 14.13 -2.46 9.00
C ILE A 130 15.24 -1.65 8.29
N GLU A 131 15.94 -2.21 7.31
CA GLU A 131 16.88 -1.43 6.48
C GLU A 131 16.21 -0.29 5.71
N SER A 132 14.97 -0.47 5.24
CA SER A 132 14.21 0.57 4.55
C SER A 132 13.85 1.75 5.47
N LEU A 133 13.62 1.50 6.77
CA LEU A 133 13.38 2.56 7.76
C LEU A 133 14.59 3.50 7.94
N LYS A 134 15.79 3.02 7.60
CA LYS A 134 17.08 3.71 7.76
C LYS A 134 17.67 4.21 6.44
N SER A 135 16.93 4.06 5.34
CA SER A 135 17.39 4.42 4.01
C SER A 135 17.80 5.90 3.94
N GLN A 136 18.74 6.22 3.06
CA GLN A 136 19.07 7.62 2.71
C GLN A 136 18.16 8.15 1.59
N ASN A 137 17.42 7.27 0.92
CA ASN A 137 16.44 7.66 -0.08
C ASN A 137 15.14 8.07 0.62
N ALA A 138 14.80 9.36 0.54
CA ALA A 138 13.62 9.92 1.18
C ALA A 138 12.30 9.26 0.75
N GLY A 139 12.18 8.79 -0.49
CA GLY A 139 11.00 8.04 -0.94
C GLY A 139 10.87 6.69 -0.22
N VAL A 140 11.96 5.92 -0.18
CA VAL A 140 12.00 4.62 0.51
C VAL A 140 11.70 4.75 2.00
N VAL A 141 12.30 5.76 2.66
CA VAL A 141 12.01 6.05 4.08
C VAL A 141 10.54 6.41 4.25
N SER A 142 10.01 7.32 3.44
CA SER A 142 8.59 7.71 3.51
C SER A 142 7.67 6.51 3.40
N ASP A 143 7.87 5.66 2.39
CA ASP A 143 7.03 4.49 2.15
C ASP A 143 7.14 3.44 3.27
N ALA A 144 8.35 3.20 3.77
CA ALA A 144 8.57 2.25 4.86
C ALA A 144 7.92 2.72 6.17
N TRP A 145 8.11 3.98 6.55
CA TRP A 145 7.49 4.52 7.75
C TRP A 145 5.97 4.61 7.64
N HIS A 146 5.42 4.85 6.45
CA HIS A 146 3.98 4.80 6.22
C HIS A 146 3.40 3.38 6.39
N MET A 147 4.16 2.33 6.05
CA MET A 147 3.77 0.93 6.23
C MET A 147 3.92 0.42 7.67
N LEU A 148 4.78 1.05 8.48
CA LEU A 148 5.12 0.61 9.84
C LEU A 148 3.90 0.32 10.74
N PRO A 149 2.83 1.16 10.80
CA PRO A 149 1.66 0.87 11.62
C PRO A 149 0.95 -0.44 11.24
N LEU A 150 0.94 -0.79 9.95
CA LEU A 150 0.34 -2.03 9.46
C LEU A 150 1.15 -3.24 9.89
N LEU A 151 2.48 -3.16 9.77
CA LEU A 151 3.37 -4.23 10.21
C LEU A 151 3.33 -4.43 11.73
N LYS A 152 3.17 -3.35 12.51
CA LYS A 152 2.92 -3.43 13.96
C LYS A 152 1.57 -4.09 14.25
N SER A 153 0.51 -3.67 13.56
CA SER A 153 -0.84 -4.24 13.73
C SER A 153 -0.91 -5.73 13.35
N GLY A 154 -0.19 -6.14 12.31
CA GLY A 154 -0.03 -7.55 11.92
C GLY A 154 0.94 -8.34 12.83
N GLY A 155 1.56 -7.70 13.82
CA GLY A 155 2.50 -8.34 14.74
C GLY A 155 3.80 -8.84 14.08
N VAL A 156 4.18 -8.25 12.95
CA VAL A 156 5.44 -8.55 12.23
C VAL A 156 6.60 -7.73 12.81
N ILE A 157 6.30 -6.49 13.23
CA ILE A 157 7.25 -5.54 13.83
C ILE A 157 6.78 -5.20 15.25
N VAL A 158 7.75 -5.02 16.17
CA VAL A 158 7.50 -4.53 17.53
C VAL A 158 8.26 -3.22 17.79
N ASP A 159 7.97 -2.52 18.90
CA ASP A 159 8.56 -1.19 19.17
C ASP A 159 10.09 -1.20 19.16
N GLY A 160 10.70 -2.17 19.83
CA GLY A 160 12.16 -2.31 19.86
C GLY A 160 12.83 -2.48 18.50
N ASP A 161 12.09 -2.79 17.42
CA ASP A 161 12.65 -2.93 16.08
C ASP A 161 12.88 -1.59 15.35
N TYR A 162 12.23 -0.49 15.78
CA TYR A 162 12.29 0.79 15.07
C TYR A 162 12.60 2.03 15.93
N GLU A 163 12.52 1.93 17.27
CA GLU A 163 12.67 3.07 18.19
C GLU A 163 13.93 3.92 17.90
N GLU A 164 15.10 3.30 17.73
CA GLU A 164 16.35 4.02 17.48
C GLU A 164 16.46 4.64 16.06
N TYR A 165 15.53 4.29 15.17
CA TYR A 165 15.53 4.71 13.77
C TYR A 165 14.57 5.86 13.48
N LYS A 166 13.75 6.30 14.45
CA LYS A 166 12.79 7.41 14.28
C LYS A 166 13.42 8.67 13.69
N LYS A 167 14.68 8.97 14.02
CA LYS A 167 15.43 10.10 13.44
C LYS A 167 15.54 10.08 11.92
N PHE A 168 15.53 8.90 11.28
CA PHE A 168 15.64 8.78 9.83
C PHE A 168 14.36 9.23 9.11
N LEU A 169 13.18 9.03 9.73
CA LEU A 169 11.90 9.51 9.20
C LEU A 169 11.99 10.98 8.83
N PHE A 170 12.50 11.82 9.71
CA PHE A 170 12.52 13.26 9.50
C PHE A 170 13.47 13.75 8.40
N ASN A 171 14.31 12.87 7.82
CA ASN A 171 15.07 13.23 6.62
C ASN A 171 14.16 13.47 5.41
N VAL A 172 12.94 12.90 5.39
CA VAL A 172 11.96 13.14 4.30
C VAL A 172 11.59 14.62 4.18
N LEU A 173 11.58 15.34 5.31
CA LEU A 173 11.27 16.77 5.37
C LEU A 173 12.32 17.67 4.73
N LYS A 174 13.52 17.12 4.46
CA LYS A 174 14.62 17.84 3.78
C LYS A 174 14.67 17.55 2.28
N SER A 175 13.76 16.74 1.76
CA SER A 175 13.73 16.38 0.34
C SER A 175 13.53 17.62 -0.54
N PRO A 176 14.25 17.77 -1.67
CA PRO A 176 13.97 18.84 -2.62
C PRO A 176 12.61 18.65 -3.30
N ASN A 177 12.10 17.42 -3.36
CA ASN A 177 10.79 17.11 -3.91
C ASN A 177 9.70 17.47 -2.90
N GLN A 178 8.88 18.48 -3.22
CA GLN A 178 7.78 18.95 -2.39
C GLN A 178 6.79 17.84 -2.05
N TYR A 179 6.41 16.97 -2.99
CA TYR A 179 5.46 15.89 -2.73
C TYR A 179 5.97 14.91 -1.67
N ILE A 180 7.28 14.61 -1.68
CA ILE A 180 7.90 13.76 -0.64
C ILE A 180 7.83 14.45 0.72
N ARG A 181 8.08 15.76 0.80
CA ARG A 181 7.97 16.50 2.07
C ARG A 181 6.53 16.50 2.61
N LEU A 182 5.54 16.74 1.75
CA LEU A 182 4.14 16.78 2.15
C LEU A 182 3.63 15.41 2.60
N ASN A 183 3.96 14.33 1.86
CA ASN A 183 3.71 12.95 2.30
C ASN A 183 4.41 12.62 3.62
N GLY A 184 5.62 13.14 3.80
CA GLY A 184 6.39 13.02 5.03
C GLY A 184 5.68 13.63 6.24
N TRP A 185 5.11 14.83 6.07
CA TRP A 185 4.31 15.46 7.13
C TRP A 185 3.08 14.65 7.50
N GLU A 186 2.31 14.19 6.53
CA GLU A 186 1.15 13.32 6.80
C GLU A 186 1.56 12.04 7.52
N THR A 187 2.66 11.42 7.11
CA THR A 187 3.18 10.21 7.74
C THR A 187 3.60 10.48 9.19
N ILE A 188 4.31 11.57 9.46
CA ILE A 188 4.72 11.96 10.82
C ILE A 188 3.49 12.18 11.71
N ILE A 189 2.49 12.91 11.23
CA ILE A 189 1.27 13.20 11.99
C ILE A 189 0.51 11.90 12.30
N ASP A 190 0.30 11.06 11.28
CA ASP A 190 -0.37 9.75 11.44
C ASP A 190 0.36 8.84 12.43
N LEU A 191 1.70 8.82 12.39
CA LEU A 191 2.52 8.06 13.35
C LEU A 191 2.41 8.61 14.77
N ALA A 192 2.31 9.93 14.93
CA ALA A 192 2.13 10.56 16.23
C ALA A 192 0.73 10.30 16.81
N GLU A 193 -0.31 10.40 15.98
CA GLU A 193 -1.70 10.06 16.33
C GLU A 193 -1.85 8.59 16.76
N LYS A 194 -1.04 7.69 16.18
CA LYS A 194 -0.97 6.27 16.55
C LYS A 194 -0.02 5.99 17.72
N GLY A 195 0.62 7.02 18.29
CA GLY A 195 1.56 6.90 19.41
C GLY A 195 2.87 6.18 19.07
N ILE A 196 3.20 6.03 17.78
CA ILE A 196 4.45 5.41 17.31
C ILE A 196 5.62 6.37 17.50
N ILE A 197 5.41 7.66 17.23
CA ILE A 197 6.35 8.72 17.60
C ILE A 197 5.71 9.60 18.68
N ASN A 198 6.54 10.22 19.52
CA ASN A 198 6.09 11.00 20.66
C ASN A 198 6.58 12.46 20.57
N LYS A 199 6.17 13.27 21.55
CA LYS A 199 6.54 14.68 21.65
C LYS A 199 8.05 14.94 21.59
N ASN A 200 8.86 14.12 22.27
CA ASN A 200 10.32 14.29 22.28
C ASN A 200 10.91 14.03 20.88
N ASP A 201 10.32 13.12 20.11
CA ASP A 201 10.71 12.86 18.73
C ASP A 201 10.40 14.06 17.83
N LEU A 202 9.29 14.76 18.11
CA LEU A 202 8.76 15.89 17.32
C LEU A 202 9.37 17.24 17.67
N ASP A 203 9.78 17.45 18.93
CA ASP A 203 10.25 18.74 19.46
C ASP A 203 11.33 19.42 18.60
N PRO A 204 12.33 18.71 18.04
CA PRO A 204 13.35 19.32 17.18
C PRO A 204 12.80 19.91 15.87
N TYR A 205 11.58 19.54 15.46
CA TYR A 205 10.99 19.87 14.16
C TYR A 205 9.84 20.89 14.25
N ARG A 206 9.57 21.45 15.45
CA ARG A 206 8.54 22.47 15.67
C ARG A 206 8.67 23.70 14.77
N SER A 207 9.90 24.17 14.52
CA SER A 207 10.11 25.33 13.64
C SER A 207 9.68 25.03 12.20
N MET A 208 10.00 23.83 11.70
CA MET A 208 9.60 23.40 10.37
C MET A 208 8.08 23.25 10.24
N ALA A 209 7.41 22.80 11.31
CA ALA A 209 5.94 22.72 11.33
C ALA A 209 5.30 24.13 11.29
N LYS A 210 5.90 25.13 11.95
CA LYS A 210 5.46 26.53 11.85
C LYS A 210 5.63 27.08 10.44
N GLU A 211 6.80 26.86 9.83
CA GLU A 211 7.06 27.25 8.44
C GLU A 211 6.07 26.60 7.46
N LEU A 212 5.71 25.32 7.68
CA LEU A 212 4.69 24.64 6.88
C LEU A 212 3.34 25.37 6.94
N VAL A 213 2.86 25.73 8.14
CA VAL A 213 1.51 26.30 8.29
C VAL A 213 1.41 27.79 7.95
N GLU A 214 2.54 28.49 7.92
CA GLU A 214 2.65 29.89 7.47
C GLU A 214 2.92 30.00 5.97
N GLY A 215 3.39 28.92 5.33
CA GLY A 215 3.79 28.88 3.94
C GLY A 215 2.72 28.38 2.95
N GLU A 216 3.03 28.49 1.67
CA GLU A 216 2.18 28.00 0.57
C GLU A 216 2.09 26.46 0.53
N ASP A 217 3.02 25.76 1.18
CA ASP A 217 3.02 24.29 1.27
C ASP A 217 1.75 23.76 1.97
N LEU A 218 1.14 24.52 2.89
CA LEU A 218 -0.13 24.15 3.54
C LEU A 218 -1.30 24.08 2.54
N ILE A 219 -1.39 25.03 1.61
CA ILE A 219 -2.45 25.08 0.59
C ILE A 219 -2.36 23.84 -0.30
N LYS A 220 -1.13 23.45 -0.66
CA LYS A 220 -0.92 22.25 -1.48
C LYS A 220 -1.19 20.96 -0.71
N LEU A 221 -0.80 20.89 0.56
CA LEU A 221 -1.04 19.75 1.43
C LEU A 221 -2.54 19.49 1.58
N THR A 222 -3.30 20.54 1.95
CA THR A 222 -4.76 20.44 2.15
C THR A 222 -5.47 19.97 0.89
N SER A 223 -5.04 20.43 -0.29
CA SER A 223 -5.55 19.93 -1.57
C SER A 223 -5.17 18.49 -1.89
N LEU A 224 -3.98 18.02 -1.49
CA LEU A 224 -3.50 16.67 -1.80
C LEU A 224 -4.18 15.59 -0.96
N PHE A 225 -4.49 15.91 0.30
CA PHE A 225 -5.04 14.96 1.27
C PHE A 225 -6.52 15.19 1.56
N ASP A 226 -7.20 15.98 0.73
CA ASP A 226 -8.64 16.28 0.85
C ASP A 226 -9.03 16.69 2.29
N THR A 227 -8.26 17.64 2.85
CA THR A 227 -8.43 18.14 4.22
C THR A 227 -8.50 19.67 4.24
N THR A 228 -8.95 20.26 5.34
CA THR A 228 -8.99 21.73 5.50
C THR A 228 -7.78 22.25 6.28
N GLU A 229 -7.43 23.53 6.09
CA GLU A 229 -6.39 24.15 6.92
C GLU A 229 -6.69 24.08 8.42
N HIS A 230 -7.98 24.20 8.77
CA HIS A 230 -8.42 24.13 10.16
C HIS A 230 -8.15 22.74 10.73
N ASP A 231 -8.64 21.70 10.07
CA ASP A 231 -8.49 20.31 10.52
C ASP A 231 -7.02 19.91 10.60
N PHE A 232 -6.22 20.30 9.61
CA PHE A 232 -4.78 20.03 9.61
C PHE A 232 -4.07 20.71 10.80
N LYS A 233 -4.36 21.99 11.07
CA LYS A 233 -3.80 22.71 12.22
C LYS A 233 -4.25 22.09 13.56
N GLU A 234 -5.49 21.61 13.65
CA GLU A 234 -5.98 20.90 14.83
C GLU A 234 -5.23 19.57 15.05
N ARG A 235 -4.99 18.79 13.99
CA ARG A 235 -4.17 17.56 14.08
C ARG A 235 -2.76 17.87 14.61
N LEU A 236 -2.12 18.92 14.10
CA LEU A 236 -0.82 19.37 14.57
C LEU A 236 -0.83 19.79 16.06
N LYS A 237 -1.86 20.48 16.52
CA LYS A 237 -2.02 20.83 17.95
C LYS A 237 -2.22 19.58 18.82
N ASN A 238 -3.02 18.62 18.36
CA ASN A 238 -3.32 17.38 19.09
C ASN A 238 -2.07 16.54 19.38
N ILE A 239 -1.06 16.63 18.51
CA ILE A 239 0.24 15.96 18.68
C ILE A 239 1.30 16.87 19.32
N ASP A 240 0.87 17.98 19.93
CA ASP A 240 1.73 19.01 20.51
C ASP A 240 2.77 19.56 19.53
N LEU A 241 2.51 19.69 18.22
CA LEU A 241 3.51 20.19 17.26
C LEU A 241 3.36 21.69 16.92
N LEU A 242 2.19 22.26 17.16
CA LEU A 242 1.89 23.70 17.12
C LEU A 242 1.39 24.18 18.48
#